data_AF-A0A2U3EXB4-F1
#
_entry.id   AF-A0A2U3EXB4-F1
#
_cell.length_a   1.000
_cell.length_b   1.000
_cell.length_c   1.000
_cell.angle_alpha   90.00
_cell.angle_beta   90.00
_cell.angle_gamma   90.00
#
_symmetry.space_group_name_H-M   'P 1'
#
loop_
_entity.id
_entity.type
_entity.pdbx_description
1 polymer ?
#
loop_
_entity_poly.entity_id
_entity_poly.type
_entity_poly.pdbx_seq_one_letter_code
_entity_poly.pdbx_strand_id
1 'polypeptide(L)'
;MIRVGEGTITDSGYRTMFAGATFESFDDHPNQLHTANGISSTAAGAYQFLYRTWRSLKLKLQLTDFSPKSQDLACIELIYEDHSLQLILDGKINESINLCKNTWASLPGSPHGQPTQRLNNAILEYNKYLEDEKKGNTSLHATEREMLDFIIENYKVDL
;
A
#
# COMPACT_ATOMS: atom_id res chain seq x y z
N MET A 1 -2.71 -1.09 -8.24
CA MET A 1 -2.58 0.36 -8.54
C MET A 1 -1.52 1.05 -7.70
N ILE A 2 -1.62 1.11 -6.36
CA ILE A 2 -0.63 1.82 -5.49
C ILE A 2 0.82 1.41 -5.81
N ARG A 3 1.08 0.09 -5.86
CA ARG A 3 2.38 -0.49 -6.23
C ARG A 3 2.95 -0.01 -7.57
N VAL A 4 2.11 0.42 -8.51
CA VAL A 4 2.57 0.97 -9.80
C VAL A 4 3.23 2.33 -9.58
N GLY A 5 2.63 3.18 -8.75
CA GLY A 5 3.16 4.50 -8.43
C GLY A 5 4.41 4.43 -7.57
N GLU A 6 4.47 3.45 -6.68
CA GLU A 6 5.63 3.18 -5.83
C GLU A 6 6.77 2.43 -6.56
N GLY A 7 6.53 1.90 -7.77
CA GLY A 7 7.53 1.16 -8.53
C GLY A 7 7.84 -0.25 -8.00
N THR A 8 6.87 -0.88 -7.34
CA THR A 8 7.00 -2.14 -6.58
C THR A 8 6.09 -3.27 -7.10
N ILE A 9 5.80 -3.27 -8.40
CA ILE A 9 4.81 -4.19 -9.01
C ILE A 9 5.25 -5.67 -9.07
N THR A 10 6.55 -5.94 -8.99
CA THR A 10 7.08 -7.31 -8.96
C THR A 10 7.01 -7.87 -7.54
N ASP A 11 7.19 -9.19 -7.40
CA ASP A 11 7.27 -9.83 -6.08
C ASP A 11 8.42 -9.28 -5.23
N SER A 12 9.56 -8.95 -5.86
CA SER A 12 10.67 -8.25 -5.20
C SER A 12 10.28 -6.88 -4.65
N GLY A 13 9.16 -6.30 -5.09
CA GLY A 13 8.59 -5.05 -4.57
C GLY A 13 8.34 -5.08 -3.06
N TYR A 14 8.01 -6.25 -2.50
CA TYR A 14 7.87 -6.43 -1.04
C TYR A 14 9.18 -6.23 -0.27
N ARG A 15 10.33 -6.27 -0.96
CA ARG A 15 11.67 -6.05 -0.41
C ARG A 15 12.24 -4.68 -0.77
N THR A 16 11.60 -3.93 -1.66
CA THR A 16 12.12 -2.68 -2.19
C THR A 16 12.10 -1.60 -1.11
N MET A 17 13.22 -0.93 -0.93
CA MET A 17 13.37 0.29 -0.15
C MET A 17 13.44 1.50 -1.06
N PHE A 18 13.26 2.68 -0.48
CA PHE A 18 13.45 3.95 -1.17
C PHE A 18 14.79 3.99 -1.93
N ALA A 19 14.80 4.66 -3.09
CA ALA A 19 15.93 4.69 -4.03
C ALA A 19 16.29 3.33 -4.68
N GLY A 20 15.45 2.29 -4.53
CA GLY A 20 15.62 1.01 -5.22
C GLY A 20 16.54 0.02 -4.51
N ALA A 21 16.97 0.32 -3.27
CA ALA A 21 17.67 -0.65 -2.44
C ALA A 21 16.74 -1.81 -2.03
N THR A 22 17.27 -2.91 -1.50
CA THR A 22 16.48 -4.07 -1.06
C THR A 22 16.91 -4.58 0.30
N PHE A 23 16.01 -5.27 1.00
CA PHE A 23 16.30 -5.93 2.28
C PHE A 23 16.01 -7.44 2.25
N GLU A 24 16.70 -8.18 3.12
CA GLU A 24 16.71 -9.65 3.12
C GLU A 24 15.76 -10.30 4.14
N SER A 25 15.70 -9.79 5.37
CA SER A 25 14.81 -10.37 6.41
C SER A 25 13.47 -9.64 6.46
N PHE A 26 12.39 -10.41 6.58
CA PHE A 26 11.05 -9.90 6.84
C PHE A 26 10.70 -9.84 8.33
N ASP A 27 11.63 -10.15 9.25
CA ASP A 27 11.34 -10.15 10.70
C ASP A 27 10.82 -8.79 11.21
N ASP A 28 11.27 -7.69 10.59
CA ASP A 28 10.69 -6.36 10.79
C ASP A 28 10.99 -5.44 9.60
N HIS A 29 10.36 -4.26 9.60
CA HIS A 29 10.70 -3.21 8.66
C HIS A 29 12.19 -2.83 8.78
N PRO A 30 12.93 -2.68 7.66
CA PRO A 30 14.39 -2.58 7.67
C PRO A 30 14.94 -1.36 8.41
N ASN A 31 14.14 -0.28 8.49
CA ASN A 31 14.49 0.98 9.16
C ASN A 31 15.83 1.56 8.67
N GLN A 32 16.06 1.48 7.36
CA GLN A 32 17.24 2.05 6.72
C GLN A 32 16.86 3.36 6.04
N LEU A 33 17.59 4.42 6.34
CA LEU A 33 17.40 5.73 5.71
C LEU A 33 18.18 5.75 4.40
N HIS A 34 17.48 5.95 3.28
CA HIS A 34 18.08 6.16 1.97
C HIS A 34 17.81 7.58 1.48
N THR A 35 18.76 8.14 0.73
CA THR A 35 18.65 9.48 0.16
C THR A 35 18.75 9.43 -1.36
N ALA A 36 17.79 10.02 -2.05
CA ALA A 36 17.80 10.19 -3.50
C ALA A 36 17.16 11.51 -3.88
N ASN A 37 17.74 12.20 -4.87
CA ASN A 37 17.23 13.48 -5.38
C ASN A 37 16.94 14.53 -4.29
N GLY A 38 17.78 14.57 -3.24
CA GLY A 38 17.63 15.50 -2.12
C GLY A 38 16.55 15.14 -1.09
N ILE A 39 15.88 14.00 -1.23
CA ILE A 39 14.87 13.48 -0.29
C ILE A 39 15.47 12.30 0.46
N SER A 40 15.30 12.27 1.78
CA SER A 40 15.68 11.13 2.63
C SER A 40 14.43 10.45 3.15
N SER A 41 14.34 9.13 2.99
CA SER A 41 13.17 8.35 3.39
C SER A 41 13.58 6.98 3.90
N THR A 42 12.79 6.46 4.85
CA THR A 42 12.87 5.08 5.31
C THR A 42 11.87 4.17 4.61
N ALA A 43 11.25 4.63 3.51
CA ALA A 43 10.18 3.89 2.86
C ALA A 43 10.65 2.50 2.43
N ALA A 44 9.85 1.47 2.74
CA ALA A 44 10.15 0.10 2.36
C ALA A 44 8.88 -0.73 2.10
N GLY A 45 9.06 -1.82 1.37
CA GLY A 45 8.02 -2.76 1.04
C GLY A 45 7.16 -2.35 -0.15
N ALA A 46 6.18 -3.20 -0.48
CA ALA A 46 5.34 -3.04 -1.66
C ALA A 46 4.56 -1.72 -1.63
N TYR A 47 4.21 -1.23 -0.44
CA TYR A 47 3.44 -0.01 -0.25
C TYR A 47 4.27 1.14 0.32
N GLN A 48 5.61 1.02 0.31
CA GLN A 48 6.56 2.07 0.70
C GLN A 48 6.27 2.67 2.09
N PHE A 49 5.99 1.82 3.08
CA PHE A 49 5.75 2.22 4.46
C PHE A 49 6.96 2.95 5.02
N LEU A 50 6.75 4.09 5.69
CA LEU A 50 7.77 4.69 6.54
C LEU A 50 7.92 3.88 7.82
N TYR A 51 9.13 3.81 8.39
CA TYR A 51 9.38 3.04 9.62
C TYR A 51 8.47 3.45 10.78
N ARG A 52 8.24 4.77 10.95
CA ARG A 52 7.36 5.29 11.99
C ARG A 52 5.92 4.81 11.80
N THR A 53 5.42 4.85 10.56
CA THR A 53 4.08 4.37 10.21
C THR A 53 3.97 2.87 10.47
N TRP A 54 4.94 2.09 9.98
CA TRP A 54 4.98 0.65 10.20
C TRP A 54 4.95 0.28 11.68
N ARG A 55 5.74 0.93 12.54
CA ARG A 55 5.71 0.66 13.99
C ARG A 55 4.33 0.87 14.60
N SER A 56 3.61 1.90 14.16
CA SER A 56 2.24 2.18 14.63
C SER A 56 1.28 1.07 14.19
N LEU A 57 1.33 0.70 12.90
CA LEU A 57 0.50 -0.36 12.33
C LEU A 57 0.79 -1.71 12.96
N LYS A 58 2.07 -2.08 13.11
CA LYS A 58 2.53 -3.33 13.74
C LYS A 58 1.94 -3.50 15.13
N LEU A 59 1.96 -2.44 15.94
CA LEU A 59 1.37 -2.45 17.28
C LEU A 59 -0.16 -2.51 17.25
N LYS A 60 -0.79 -1.67 16.42
CA LYS A 60 -2.26 -1.57 16.31
C LYS A 60 -2.89 -2.89 15.86
N LEU A 61 -2.28 -3.52 14.85
CA LEU A 61 -2.74 -4.72 14.19
C LEU A 61 -2.14 -6.01 14.78
N GLN A 62 -1.27 -5.89 15.79
CA GLN A 62 -0.56 -7.01 16.41
C GLN A 62 0.22 -7.87 15.38
N LEU A 63 0.78 -7.23 14.35
CA LEU A 63 1.58 -7.91 13.34
C LEU A 63 2.92 -8.35 13.95
N THR A 64 3.36 -9.56 13.62
CA THR A 64 4.61 -10.13 14.16
C THR A 64 5.83 -9.85 13.29
N ASP A 65 5.63 -9.58 12.00
CA ASP A 65 6.67 -9.45 10.99
C ASP A 65 6.29 -8.43 9.91
N PHE A 66 7.22 -8.12 9.01
CA PHE A 66 7.04 -7.29 7.82
C PHE A 66 6.87 -8.15 6.54
N SER A 67 6.36 -9.38 6.68
CA SER A 67 6.17 -10.29 5.54
C SER A 67 5.24 -9.69 4.47
N PRO A 68 5.27 -10.21 3.23
CA PRO A 68 4.39 -9.74 2.17
C PRO A 68 2.90 -9.69 2.57
N LYS A 69 2.40 -10.73 3.25
CA LYS A 69 1.03 -10.75 3.78
C LYS A 69 0.79 -9.64 4.81
N SER A 70 1.69 -9.45 5.76
CA SER A 70 1.58 -8.39 6.78
C SER A 70 1.58 -7.00 6.15
N GLN A 71 2.33 -6.79 5.06
CA GLN A 71 2.32 -5.56 4.29
C GLN A 71 0.97 -5.33 3.57
N ASP A 72 0.38 -6.37 2.98
CA ASP A 72 -0.93 -6.26 2.32
C ASP A 72 -2.03 -5.88 3.31
N LEU A 73 -2.07 -6.52 4.49
CA LEU A 73 -3.05 -6.20 5.54
C LEU A 73 -2.83 -4.79 6.13
N ALA A 74 -1.58 -4.39 6.35
CA ALA A 74 -1.25 -3.05 6.82
C ALA A 74 -1.63 -1.96 5.81
N CYS A 75 -1.63 -2.27 4.51
CA CYS A 75 -2.10 -1.36 3.47
C CYS A 75 -3.61 -1.09 3.61
N ILE A 76 -4.41 -2.13 3.90
CA ILE A 76 -5.85 -1.98 4.15
C ILE A 76 -6.11 -1.05 5.33
N GLU A 77 -5.33 -1.16 6.41
CA GLU A 77 -5.47 -0.26 7.57
C GLU A 77 -5.16 1.19 7.20
N LEU A 78 -4.13 1.47 6.40
CA LEU A 78 -3.88 2.85 5.95
C LEU A 78 -5.02 3.40 5.08
N ILE A 79 -5.57 2.57 4.18
CA ILE A 79 -6.75 2.93 3.39
C ILE A 79 -7.95 3.24 4.30
N TYR A 80 -8.10 2.50 5.39
CA TYR A 80 -9.14 2.73 6.38
C TYR A 80 -8.89 4.02 7.21
N GLU A 81 -7.67 4.26 7.68
CA GLU A 81 -7.27 5.49 8.39
C GLU A 81 -7.47 6.75 7.53
N ASP A 82 -7.33 6.63 6.21
CA ASP A 82 -7.64 7.68 5.23
C ASP A 82 -9.16 7.82 4.93
N HIS A 83 -10.03 7.09 5.63
CA HIS A 83 -11.48 7.04 5.40
C HIS A 83 -11.88 6.60 3.99
N SER A 84 -11.01 5.84 3.31
CA SER A 84 -11.19 5.47 1.92
C SER A 84 -11.78 4.07 1.72
N LEU A 85 -11.79 3.21 2.75
CA LEU A 85 -12.20 1.81 2.58
C LEU A 85 -13.62 1.66 2.03
N GLN A 86 -14.60 2.35 2.61
CA GLN A 86 -15.99 2.30 2.13
C GLN A 86 -16.14 2.85 0.71
N LEU A 87 -15.38 3.89 0.34
CA LEU A 87 -15.42 4.42 -1.03
C LEU A 87 -14.93 3.39 -2.05
N ILE A 88 -13.96 2.56 -1.69
CA ILE A 88 -13.49 1.47 -2.56
C ILE A 88 -14.58 0.40 -2.70
N LEU A 89 -15.21 -0.01 -1.60
CA LEU A 89 -16.33 -0.97 -1.60
C LEU A 89 -17.53 -0.47 -2.43
N ASP A 90 -17.85 0.81 -2.35
CA ASP A 90 -18.89 1.48 -3.15
C ASP A 90 -18.48 1.69 -4.63
N GLY A 91 -17.25 1.37 -5.02
CA GLY A 91 -16.71 1.61 -6.37
C GLY A 91 -16.37 3.08 -6.69
N LYS A 92 -16.32 3.96 -5.69
CA LYS A 92 -16.00 5.40 -5.81
C LYS A 92 -14.48 5.65 -5.81
N ILE A 93 -13.78 5.05 -6.77
CA ILE A 93 -12.30 4.98 -6.80
C ILE A 93 -11.63 6.34 -6.95
N ASN A 94 -12.22 7.27 -7.72
CA ASN A 94 -11.67 8.61 -7.85
C ASN A 94 -11.66 9.37 -6.50
N GLU A 95 -12.73 9.24 -5.73
CA GLU A 95 -12.84 9.85 -4.40
C GLU A 95 -11.85 9.20 -3.42
N SER A 96 -11.75 7.86 -3.48
CA SER A 96 -10.76 7.08 -2.73
C SER A 96 -9.32 7.56 -2.98
N ILE A 97 -8.92 7.70 -4.24
CA ILE A 97 -7.58 8.20 -4.61
C ILE A 97 -7.33 9.59 -4.00
N ASN A 98 -8.33 10.47 -4.03
CA ASN A 98 -8.19 11.81 -3.49
C ASN A 98 -8.01 11.84 -1.96
N LEU A 99 -8.58 10.88 -1.23
CA LEU A 99 -8.35 10.75 0.22
C LEU A 99 -6.96 10.19 0.52
N CYS A 100 -6.54 9.14 -0.19
CA CYS A 100 -5.28 8.44 0.04
C CYS A 100 -4.02 9.21 -0.40
N LYS A 101 -4.16 10.34 -1.12
CA LYS A 101 -3.02 11.07 -1.72
C LYS A 101 -2.01 11.64 -0.72
N ASN A 102 -2.38 11.80 0.54
CA ASN A 102 -1.46 12.24 1.59
C ASN A 102 -0.61 11.09 2.14
N THR A 103 -1.07 9.84 1.97
CA THR A 103 -0.38 8.64 2.44
C THR A 103 0.64 8.14 1.43
N TRP A 104 0.27 8.08 0.15
CA TRP A 104 1.17 7.64 -0.93
C TRP A 104 1.58 8.80 -1.84
N ALA A 105 2.87 9.10 -1.85
CA ALA A 105 3.40 10.25 -2.56
C ALA A 105 3.22 10.18 -4.08
N SER A 106 3.08 8.97 -4.64
CA SER A 106 2.87 8.73 -6.06
C SER A 106 1.44 8.98 -6.53
N LEU A 107 0.46 9.09 -5.63
CA LEU A 107 -0.94 9.22 -6.02
C LEU A 107 -1.25 10.61 -6.59
N PRO A 108 -2.21 10.70 -7.55
CA PRO A 108 -2.62 11.96 -8.16
C PRO A 108 -2.93 13.07 -7.14
N GLY A 109 -2.24 14.20 -7.27
CA GLY A 109 -2.47 15.37 -6.42
C GLY A 109 -1.86 15.31 -5.02
N SER A 110 -0.99 14.32 -4.75
CA SER A 110 -0.16 14.27 -3.53
C SER A 110 0.62 15.59 -3.32
N PRO A 111 0.71 16.09 -2.08
CA PRO A 111 1.36 17.37 -1.78
C PRO A 111 2.88 17.25 -1.56
N HIS A 112 3.46 16.05 -1.63
CA HIS A 112 4.82 15.76 -1.15
C HIS A 112 5.95 16.27 -2.07
N GLY A 113 5.62 16.99 -3.14
CA GLY A 113 6.60 17.53 -4.09
C GLY A 113 7.30 16.48 -4.97
N GLN A 114 6.95 15.21 -4.81
CA GLN A 114 7.39 14.11 -5.67
C GLN A 114 6.49 13.99 -6.91
N PRO A 115 7.00 13.41 -8.03
CA PRO A 115 6.18 13.14 -9.20
C PRO A 115 4.97 12.26 -8.87
N THR A 116 3.78 12.66 -9.31
CA THR A 116 2.54 11.90 -9.13
C THR A 116 2.07 11.24 -10.42
N GLN A 117 1.33 10.16 -10.32
CA GLN A 117 0.60 9.58 -11.44
C GLN A 117 -0.49 10.53 -11.96
N ARG A 118 -0.86 10.37 -13.23
CA ARG A 118 -2.07 11.00 -13.79
C ARG A 118 -3.30 10.22 -13.32
N LEU A 119 -4.36 10.92 -12.93
CA LEU A 119 -5.59 10.29 -12.43
C LEU A 119 -6.16 9.23 -13.38
N ASN A 120 -6.26 9.55 -14.69
CA ASN A 120 -6.77 8.58 -15.67
C ASN A 120 -5.90 7.32 -15.73
N ASN A 121 -4.57 7.45 -15.60
CA ASN A 121 -3.69 6.28 -15.58
C ASN A 121 -3.89 5.45 -14.31
N ALA A 122 -4.04 6.10 -13.15
CA ALA A 122 -4.33 5.40 -11.90
C ALA A 122 -5.64 4.60 -11.98
N ILE A 123 -6.71 5.20 -12.52
CA ILE A 123 -8.00 4.52 -12.74
C ILE A 123 -7.87 3.36 -13.74
N LEU A 124 -7.11 3.53 -14.84
CA LEU A 124 -6.86 2.46 -15.80
C LEU A 124 -6.12 1.28 -15.16
N GLU A 125 -5.08 1.55 -14.36
CA GLU A 125 -4.36 0.51 -13.63
C GLU A 125 -5.28 -0.18 -12.62
N TYR A 126 -6.09 0.57 -11.86
CA TYR A 126 -7.08 -0.02 -10.94
C TYR A 126 -8.00 -1.01 -11.66
N ASN A 127 -8.62 -0.59 -12.77
CA ASN A 127 -9.54 -1.45 -13.52
C ASN A 127 -8.84 -2.69 -14.08
N LYS A 128 -7.62 -2.55 -14.58
CA LYS A 128 -6.81 -3.68 -15.05
C LYS A 128 -6.57 -4.70 -13.93
N TYR A 129 -6.06 -4.25 -12.78
CA TYR A 129 -5.80 -5.15 -11.66
C TYR A 129 -7.08 -5.77 -11.10
N LEU A 130 -8.19 -5.04 -11.05
CA LEU A 130 -9.48 -5.61 -10.64
C LEU A 130 -9.92 -6.77 -11.56
N GLU A 131 -9.73 -6.62 -12.87
CA GLU A 131 -10.03 -7.70 -13.83
C GLU A 131 -9.06 -8.89 -13.74
N ASP A 132 -7.81 -8.65 -13.34
CA ASP A 132 -6.84 -9.71 -13.09
C ASP A 132 -7.20 -10.48 -11.80
N GLU A 133 -7.54 -9.79 -10.71
CA GLU A 133 -7.99 -10.39 -9.44
C GLU A 133 -9.25 -11.25 -9.64
N LYS A 134 -10.24 -10.78 -10.41
CA LYS A 134 -11.44 -11.55 -10.76
C LYS A 134 -11.16 -12.85 -11.51
N LYS A 135 -10.01 -12.94 -12.19
CA LYS A 135 -9.55 -14.15 -12.90
C LYS A 135 -8.66 -15.04 -12.03
N GLY A 136 -8.42 -14.65 -10.77
CA GLY A 136 -7.49 -15.31 -9.86
C GLY A 136 -6.02 -14.98 -10.13
N ASN A 137 -5.74 -13.99 -10.98
CA ASN A 137 -4.38 -13.53 -11.27
C ASN A 137 -3.99 -12.45 -10.26
N THR A 138 -3.58 -12.88 -9.06
CA THR A 138 -3.17 -11.97 -8.00
C THR A 138 -1.65 -11.86 -7.89
N SER A 139 -1.19 -10.68 -7.47
CA SER A 139 0.19 -10.44 -7.03
C SER A 139 0.29 -10.16 -5.53
N LEU A 140 -0.83 -10.29 -4.82
CA LEU A 140 -0.95 -10.16 -3.37
C LEU A 140 -0.61 -11.49 -2.69
N HIS A 141 -0.14 -11.38 -1.46
CA HIS A 141 0.18 -12.51 -0.59
C HIS A 141 -0.87 -12.72 0.50
N ALA A 142 -1.65 -11.69 0.84
CA ALA A 142 -2.91 -11.90 1.56
C ALA A 142 -3.98 -12.40 0.59
N THR A 143 -4.62 -13.51 0.93
CA THR A 143 -5.74 -14.05 0.15
C THR A 143 -7.01 -13.20 0.32
N GLU A 144 -7.95 -13.32 -0.62
CA GLU A 144 -9.28 -12.66 -0.51
C GLU A 144 -9.94 -12.96 0.84
N ARG A 145 -9.93 -14.24 1.27
CA ARG A 145 -10.49 -14.63 2.57
C ARG A 145 -9.80 -13.91 3.73
N GLU A 146 -8.47 -13.90 3.76
CA GLU A 146 -7.73 -13.26 4.86
C GLU A 146 -7.96 -11.74 4.90
N MET A 147 -8.09 -11.09 3.74
CA MET A 147 -8.41 -9.67 3.66
C MET A 147 -9.85 -9.38 4.11
N LEU A 148 -10.82 -10.21 3.71
CA LEU A 148 -12.21 -10.08 4.14
C LEU A 148 -12.36 -10.32 5.64
N ASP A 149 -11.76 -11.38 6.17
CA ASP A 149 -11.75 -11.69 7.60
C ASP A 149 -11.14 -10.52 8.38
N PHE A 150 -9.98 -10.00 7.92
CA PHE A 150 -9.35 -8.83 8.51
C PHE A 150 -10.28 -7.60 8.52
N ILE A 151 -10.96 -7.32 7.41
CA ILE A 151 -11.88 -6.18 7.31
C ILE A 151 -13.08 -6.35 8.26
N ILE A 152 -13.70 -7.53 8.30
CA ILE A 152 -14.86 -7.83 9.14
C ILE A 152 -14.51 -7.74 10.63
N GLU A 153 -13.33 -8.26 11.01
CA GLU A 153 -12.89 -8.29 12.41
C GLU A 153 -12.50 -6.90 12.92
N ASN A 154 -11.91 -6.06 12.07
CA ASN A 154 -11.36 -4.76 12.49
C ASN A 154 -12.30 -3.59 12.23
N TYR A 155 -13.19 -3.69 11.24
CA TYR A 155 -14.02 -2.57 10.80
C TYR A 155 -15.49 -2.95 10.73
N LYS A 156 -16.35 -2.05 11.21
CA LYS A 156 -17.80 -2.17 11.04
C LYS A 156 -18.21 -1.61 9.68
N VAL A 157 -17.78 -2.30 8.61
CA VAL A 157 -18.18 -1.96 7.24
C VAL A 157 -19.27 -2.92 6.77
N ASP A 158 -20.23 -2.39 6.03
CA ASP A 158 -21.25 -3.21 5.36
C ASP A 158 -20.64 -3.73 4.05
N LEU A 159 -20.35 -5.04 4.00
CA LEU A 159 -19.84 -5.75 2.83
C LEU A 159 -20.98 -6.23 1.91
#